data_AF-A0A3D1SHR4-F1
#
_entry.id   AF-A0A3D1SHR4-F1
#
_cell.length_a   1.000
_cell.length_b   1.000
_cell.length_c   1.000
_cell.angle_alpha   90.00
_cell.angle_beta   90.00
_cell.angle_gamma   90.00
#
_symmetry.space_group_name_H-M   'P 1'
#
loop_
_entity.id
_entity.type
_entity.pdbx_description
1 polymer ?
#
loop_
_entity_poly.entity_id
_entity_poly.type
_entity_poly.pdbx_seq_one_letter_code
_entity_poly.pdbx_strand_id
1 'polypeptide(L)' 'MSVCEGKTFRFSNASIISCGSVAGKVESEGPFGDEFDEIISDNKGGAETWEQAEALFQRKALQHA' A
#
# COMPACT_ATOMS: atom_id res chain seq x y z
N MET A 1 -0.50 20.16 -20.54
CA MET A 1 0.77 20.65 -19.96
C MET A 1 0.57 20.75 -18.47
N SER A 2 1.39 20.07 -17.68
CA SER A 2 1.41 20.29 -16.23
C SER A 2 2.03 21.65 -15.95
N VAL A 3 1.32 22.50 -15.20
CA VAL A 3 1.82 23.81 -14.79
C VAL A 3 2.27 23.71 -13.34
N CYS A 4 3.50 24.13 -13.06
CA CYS A 4 3.97 24.30 -11.69
C CYS A 4 3.66 25.74 -11.26
N GLU A 5 2.72 25.90 -10.32
CA GLU A 5 2.38 27.19 -9.70
C GLU A 5 2.97 27.20 -8.29
N GLY A 6 4.14 27.82 -8.14
CA GLY A 6 4.89 27.85 -6.87
C GLY A 6 5.39 26.46 -6.47
N LYS A 7 4.76 25.85 -5.45
CA LYS A 7 5.07 24.49 -4.96
C LYS A 7 4.02 23.44 -5.35
N THR A 8 3.09 23.78 -6.24
CA THR A 8 1.96 22.93 -6.61
C THR A 8 2.00 22.60 -8.10
N PHE A 9 1.90 21.31 -8.43
CA PHE A 9 1.69 20.86 -9.80
C PHE A 9 0.20 20.74 -10.10
N ARG A 10 -0.26 21.37 -11.18
CA ARG A 10 -1.60 21.16 -11.73
C ARG A 10 -1.51 20.24 -12.93
N PHE A 11 -2.09 19.04 -12.81
CA PHE A 11 -2.24 18.09 -13.92
C PHE A 11 -3.56 18.32 -14.65
N SER A 12 -3.56 18.25 -15.99
CA SER A 12 -4.77 18.48 -16.80
C SER A 12 -5.62 17.23 -17.00
N ASN A 13 -5.03 16.04 -16.86
CA ASN A 13 -5.71 14.76 -16.98
C ASN A 13 -4.89 13.70 -16.23
N ALA A 14 -5.26 13.43 -14.97
CA ALA A 14 -4.60 12.44 -14.12
C ALA A 14 -5.67 11.69 -13.33
N SER A 15 -5.51 10.37 -13.21
CA SER A 15 -6.42 9.48 -12.50
C SER A 15 -5.65 8.32 -11.87
N ILE A 16 -6.20 7.75 -10.80
CA ILE A 16 -5.74 6.48 -10.24
C ILE A 16 -6.51 5.37 -10.96
N ILE A 17 -5.79 4.43 -11.58
CA ILE A 17 -6.41 3.30 -12.33
C ILE A 17 -6.69 2.10 -11.43
N SER A 18 -5.93 1.96 -10.34
CA SER A 18 -6.01 0.87 -9.37
C SER A 18 -5.18 1.22 -8.13
N CYS A 19 -5.45 0.52 -7.04
CA CYS A 19 -4.68 0.56 -5.80
C CYS A 19 -4.78 -0.79 -5.11
N GLY A 20 -3.75 -1.13 -4.34
CA GLY A 20 -3.72 -2.31 -3.49
C GLY A 20 -3.03 -1.99 -2.18
N SER A 21 -3.50 -2.61 -1.12
CA SER A 21 -3.09 -2.35 0.26
C SER A 21 -3.04 -3.66 1.04
N VAL A 22 -1.94 -3.87 1.74
CA VAL A 22 -1.68 -5.08 2.52
C VAL A 22 -1.21 -4.68 3.89
N ALA A 23 -1.80 -5.28 4.91
CA ALA A 23 -1.58 -4.88 6.29
C ALA A 23 -1.26 -6.07 7.19
N GLY A 24 -0.68 -5.77 8.34
CA GLY A 24 -0.38 -6.76 9.36
C GLY A 24 -1.58 -6.98 10.27
N LYS A 25 -1.41 -7.89 11.24
CA LYS A 25 -2.44 -8.21 12.22
C LYS A 25 -2.90 -6.97 13.01
N VAL A 26 -1.97 -6.16 13.51
CA VAL A 26 -2.31 -5.02 14.39
C VAL A 26 -3.14 -3.98 13.63
N GLU A 27 -2.77 -3.69 12.39
CA GLU A 27 -3.50 -2.77 11.53
C GLU A 27 -4.90 -3.30 11.19
N SER A 28 -5.03 -4.63 11.03
CA SER A 28 -6.32 -5.29 10.76
C SER A 28 -7.31 -5.27 11.93
N GLU A 29 -6.83 -5.07 13.16
CA GLU A 29 -7.69 -4.93 14.34
C GLU A 29 -8.25 -3.50 14.47
N GLY A 30 -7.80 -2.58 13.62
CA GLY A 30 -8.28 -1.20 13.56
C GLY A 30 -9.66 -1.06 12.90
N PRO A 31 -10.26 0.13 12.94
CA PRO A 31 -11.60 0.39 12.40
C PRO A 31 -11.73 0.23 10.88
N PHE A 32 -10.60 0.09 10.17
CA PHE A 32 -10.54 -0.10 8.71
C PHE A 32 -9.95 -1.46 8.33
N GLY A 33 -9.89 -2.42 9.26
CA GLY A 33 -9.27 -3.72 9.00
C GLY A 33 -9.84 -4.46 7.79
N ASP A 34 -11.15 -4.32 7.57
CA ASP A 34 -11.87 -4.96 6.46
C ASP A 34 -11.67 -4.26 5.11
N GLU A 35 -11.02 -3.08 5.08
CA GLU A 35 -10.78 -2.31 3.85
C GLU A 35 -9.45 -2.69 3.15
N PHE A 36 -8.58 -3.46 3.81
CA PHE A 36 -7.34 -3.93 3.21
C PHE A 36 -7.57 -5.12 2.27
N ASP A 37 -6.86 -5.16 1.16
CA ASP A 37 -7.00 -6.23 0.15
C ASP A 37 -6.44 -7.58 0.64
N GLU A 38 -5.44 -7.53 1.54
CA GLU A 38 -4.89 -8.72 2.19
C GLU A 38 -4.37 -8.41 3.59
N ILE A 39 -4.62 -9.32 4.53
CA ILE A 39 -4.05 -9.29 5.88
C ILE A 39 -3.01 -10.41 6.02
N ILE A 40 -1.80 -10.03 6.42
CA ILE A 40 -0.74 -10.98 6.78
C ILE A 40 -0.78 -11.15 8.30
N SER A 41 -1.17 -12.36 8.73
CA SER A 41 -1.42 -12.68 10.14
C SER A 41 -0.15 -12.77 10.99
N ASP A 42 1.00 -13.05 10.38
CA ASP A 42 2.32 -13.04 11.02
C ASP A 42 3.05 -11.72 10.72
N ASN A 43 3.65 -11.11 11.75
CA ASN A 43 4.35 -9.83 11.63
C ASN A 43 5.50 -9.86 10.61
N LYS A 44 6.08 -11.03 10.32
CA LYS A 44 7.09 -11.19 9.27
C LYS A 44 6.60 -11.90 8.01
N GLY A 45 5.36 -12.36 7.97
CA GLY A 45 4.83 -13.16 6.86
C GLY A 45 5.71 -14.36 6.52
N GLY A 46 6.34 -14.99 7.52
CA GLY A 46 7.29 -16.09 7.35
C GLY A 46 8.70 -15.69 6.87
N ALA A 47 9.03 -14.39 6.84
CA ALA A 47 10.37 -13.92 6.47
C ALA A 47 11.37 -13.97 7.63
N GLU A 48 12.67 -14.06 7.32
CA GLU A 48 13.74 -14.11 8.31
C GLU A 48 14.00 -12.72 8.91
N THR A 49 13.97 -11.68 8.07
CA THR A 49 14.26 -10.30 8.47
C THR A 49 13.05 -9.40 8.27
N TRP A 50 13.06 -8.25 8.96
CA TRP A 50 12.01 -7.24 8.84
C TRP A 50 11.98 -6.60 7.44
N GLU A 51 13.15 -6.41 6.84
CA GLU A 51 13.29 -5.86 5.49
C GLU A 51 12.71 -6.82 4.43
N GLN A 52 12.89 -8.12 4.62
CA GLN A 52 12.28 -9.13 3.77
C GLN A 52 10.75 -9.16 3.93
N ALA A 53 10.26 -9.01 5.15
CA ALA A 53 8.82 -8.89 5.42
C ALA A 53 8.24 -7.66 4.73
N GLU A 54 8.85 -6.48 4.88
CA GLU A 54 8.37 -5.26 4.23
C GLU A 54 8.37 -5.38 2.69
N ALA A 55 9.42 -5.98 2.12
CA ALA A 55 9.47 -6.25 0.68
C ALA A 55 8.35 -7.21 0.22
N LEU A 56 7.98 -8.19 1.06
CA LEU A 56 6.87 -9.11 0.81
C LEU A 56 5.52 -8.38 0.84
N PHE A 57 5.29 -7.50 1.82
CA PHE A 57 4.05 -6.70 1.92
C PHE A 57 3.87 -5.83 0.67
N GLN A 58 4.93 -5.13 0.24
CA GLN A 58 4.91 -4.29 -0.95
C GLN A 58 4.65 -5.09 -2.24
N ARG A 59 5.26 -6.28 -2.37
CA ARG A 59 5.00 -7.16 -3.53
C ARG A 59 3.55 -7.63 -3.59
N LYS A 60 2.94 -7.97 -2.45
CA LYS A 60 1.54 -8.37 -2.38
C LYS A 60 0.60 -7.21 -2.68
N ALA A 61 0.87 -6.02 -2.17
CA ALA A 61 0.10 -4.82 -2.51
C ALA A 61 0.09 -4.55 -4.03
N LEU A 62 1.24 -4.73 -4.70
CA LEU A 62 1.32 -4.61 -6.15
C LEU A 62 0.50 -5.69 -6.90
N GLN A 63 0.26 -6.87 -6.32
CA GLN A 63 -0.54 -7.92 -6.95
C GLN A 63 -2.05 -7.62 -6.93
N HIS A 64 -2.50 -6.72 -6.06
CA HIS A 64 -3.89 -6.25 -5.98
C HIS A 64 -4.14 -4.96 -6.80
N ALA A 65 -3.08 -4.36 -7.36
CA ALA A 65 -3.14 -3.15 -8.17
C ALA A 65 -2.98 -3.44 -9.67
#